data_AF-A0A3T0RPJ5-F1
#
_entry.id   AF-A0A3T0RPJ5-F1
#
_cell.length_a   1.000
_cell.length_b   1.000
_cell.length_c   1.000
_cell.angle_alpha   90.00
_cell.angle_beta   90.00
_cell.angle_gamma   90.00
#
_symmetry.space_group_name_H-M   'P 1'
#
loop_
_entity.id
_entity.type
_entity.pdbx_description
1 polymer ?
#
loop_
_entity_poly.entity_id
_entity_poly.type
_entity_poly.pdbx_seq_one_letter_code
_entity_poly.pdbx_strand_id
1 'polypeptide(L)'
;MKYWGILILLSAHIAMAQTVVPLFRDNSLTTYVTMPFRLKAANGSAIPILSIEVLSSKDHCQAMIDPMISANFLVKCTKTDSLRIAVYYKNSDGSVSRINYGPVTVAKISASEEVLTPVVDNSQKYKAGKDLFASTCMGCHQSPQDKPNRSVSQIKSAIAGITRMKSIKLTDTQVKSISDYLNNLD
;
A
#
# COMPACT_ATOMS: atom_id res chain seq x y z
N MET A 1 -46.47 -5.82 -44.00
CA MET A 1 -46.11 -6.14 -42.61
C MET A 1 -44.71 -5.61 -42.36
N LYS A 2 -44.55 -4.49 -41.65
CA LYS A 2 -43.27 -3.85 -41.35
C LYS A 2 -42.87 -4.22 -39.91
N TYR A 3 -41.86 -5.04 -39.74
CA TYR A 3 -41.29 -5.35 -38.42
C TYR A 3 -40.27 -4.28 -38.05
N TRP A 4 -40.58 -3.50 -37.00
CA TRP A 4 -39.61 -2.65 -36.31
C TRP A 4 -38.76 -3.52 -35.39
N GLY A 5 -37.49 -3.71 -35.74
CA GLY A 5 -36.52 -4.38 -34.88
C GLY A 5 -36.02 -3.43 -33.79
N ILE A 6 -36.41 -3.68 -32.55
CA ILE A 6 -35.87 -2.97 -31.38
C ILE A 6 -34.48 -3.55 -31.08
N LEU A 7 -33.43 -2.79 -31.41
CA LEU A 7 -32.06 -3.09 -31.05
C LEU A 7 -31.83 -2.70 -29.59
N ILE A 8 -31.91 -3.67 -28.67
CA ILE A 8 -31.59 -3.44 -27.25
C ILE A 8 -30.07 -3.40 -27.11
N LEU A 9 -29.51 -2.19 -26.99
CA LEU A 9 -28.13 -1.99 -26.56
C LEU A 9 -28.02 -2.30 -25.06
N LEU A 10 -27.53 -3.48 -24.71
CA LEU A 10 -27.08 -3.80 -23.36
C LEU A 10 -25.79 -3.02 -23.07
N SER A 11 -25.90 -1.88 -22.37
CA SER A 11 -24.75 -1.17 -21.83
C SER A 11 -24.25 -1.89 -20.57
N ALA A 12 -23.16 -2.65 -20.68
CA ALA A 12 -22.48 -3.22 -19.54
C ALA A 12 -21.88 -2.09 -18.68
N HIS A 13 -22.49 -1.82 -17.54
CA HIS A 13 -21.96 -0.88 -16.56
C HIS A 13 -20.81 -1.56 -15.83
N ILE A 14 -19.57 -1.19 -16.18
CA ILE A 14 -18.40 -1.60 -15.43
C ILE A 14 -18.46 -0.87 -14.08
N ALA A 15 -18.82 -1.58 -13.02
CA ALA A 15 -18.75 -1.04 -11.67
C ALA A 15 -17.29 -0.67 -11.36
N MET A 16 -17.01 0.62 -11.20
CA MET A 16 -15.69 1.09 -10.81
C MET A 16 -15.43 0.68 -9.36
N ALA A 17 -14.43 -0.19 -9.13
CA ALA A 17 -14.08 -0.68 -7.80
C ALA A 17 -13.42 0.43 -6.95
N GLN A 18 -13.99 0.73 -5.78
CA GLN A 18 -13.33 1.53 -4.75
C GLN A 18 -12.47 0.62 -3.87
N THR A 19 -11.41 1.18 -3.28
CA THR A 19 -10.48 0.42 -2.44
C THR A 19 -10.02 1.22 -1.23
N VAL A 20 -9.82 0.53 -0.11
CA VAL A 20 -9.20 1.06 1.10
C VAL A 20 -7.72 0.67 1.08
N VAL A 21 -6.85 1.68 1.17
CA VAL A 21 -5.39 1.49 1.07
C VAL A 21 -4.73 1.96 2.38
N PRO A 22 -3.94 1.11 3.06
CA PRO A 22 -3.12 1.58 4.18
C PRO A 22 -2.09 2.61 3.67
N LEU A 23 -1.87 3.66 4.45
CA LEU A 23 -0.86 4.69 4.15
C LEU A 23 0.50 4.37 4.80
N PHE A 24 0.58 3.32 5.61
CA PHE A 24 1.85 2.72 6.02
C PHE A 24 2.38 1.75 4.96
N ARG A 25 3.71 1.63 4.88
CA ARG A 25 4.39 0.70 3.96
C ARG A 25 4.20 -0.76 4.36
N ASP A 26 4.00 -1.03 5.65
CA ASP A 26 3.60 -2.34 6.13
C ASP A 26 2.07 -2.43 6.17
N ASN A 27 1.53 -3.48 5.55
CA ASN A 27 0.10 -3.77 5.57
C ASN A 27 -0.34 -4.40 6.91
N SER A 28 0.59 -4.64 7.83
CA SER A 28 0.30 -5.15 9.17
C SER A 28 -0.18 -4.02 10.10
N LEU A 29 -1.36 -4.19 10.68
CA LEU A 29 -1.79 -3.36 11.80
C LEU A 29 -0.99 -3.77 13.03
N THR A 30 -0.52 -2.82 13.81
CA THR A 30 0.18 -3.08 15.06
C THR A 30 -0.56 -2.47 16.24
N THR A 31 -0.55 -3.17 17.38
CA THR A 31 -1.13 -2.67 18.62
C THR A 31 -0.45 -1.37 19.06
N TYR A 32 -1.23 -0.45 19.60
CA TYR A 32 -0.85 0.87 20.14
C TYR A 32 -0.35 1.89 19.10
N VAL A 33 -0.24 1.52 17.83
CA VAL A 33 0.08 2.43 16.73
C VAL A 33 -1.21 2.92 16.08
N THR A 34 -1.24 4.20 15.72
CA THR A 34 -2.34 4.77 14.94
C THR A 34 -2.02 4.61 13.46
N MET A 35 -2.80 3.78 12.77
CA MET A 35 -2.62 3.41 11.38
C MET A 35 -3.55 4.25 10.48
N PRO A 36 -3.02 5.10 9.58
CA PRO A 36 -3.81 5.81 8.60
C PRO A 36 -4.12 4.95 7.38
N PHE A 37 -5.33 5.11 6.87
CA PHE A 37 -5.86 4.50 5.66
C PHE A 37 -6.46 5.57 4.77
N ARG A 38 -6.57 5.29 3.47
CA ARG A 38 -7.21 6.17 2.49
C ARG A 38 -8.21 5.40 1.65
N LEU A 39 -9.39 6.00 1.45
CA LEU A 39 -10.35 5.52 0.46
C LEU A 39 -10.02 6.10 -0.92
N LYS A 40 -9.87 5.22 -1.92
CA LYS A 40 -9.59 5.59 -3.31
C LYS A 40 -10.65 5.05 -4.27
N ALA A 41 -10.94 5.83 -5.31
CA ALA A 41 -11.67 5.37 -6.48
C ALA A 41 -10.78 4.50 -7.38
N ALA A 42 -11.39 3.85 -8.39
CA ALA A 42 -10.69 3.02 -9.37
C ALA A 42 -9.58 3.78 -10.12
N ASN A 43 -9.75 5.08 -10.35
CA ASN A 43 -8.75 5.95 -10.97
C ASN A 43 -7.66 6.44 -10.01
N GLY A 44 -7.65 5.96 -8.75
CA GLY A 44 -6.69 6.34 -7.72
C GLY A 44 -6.98 7.66 -7.00
N SER A 45 -8.01 8.41 -7.42
CA SER A 45 -8.42 9.65 -6.74
C SER A 45 -8.97 9.37 -5.34
N ALA A 46 -8.78 10.32 -4.43
CA ALA A 46 -9.23 10.21 -3.05
C ALA A 46 -10.74 10.49 -2.94
N ILE A 47 -11.48 9.66 -2.19
CA ILE A 47 -12.92 9.81 -1.99
C ILE A 47 -13.18 10.26 -0.54
N PRO A 48 -13.90 11.39 -0.31
CA PRO A 48 -14.29 11.81 1.03
C PRO A 48 -15.14 10.75 1.75
N ILE A 49 -14.80 10.49 3.01
CA ILE A 49 -15.50 9.55 3.88
C ILE A 49 -16.57 10.32 4.66
N LEU A 50 -17.76 9.73 4.76
CA LEU A 50 -18.88 10.28 5.54
C LEU A 50 -18.87 9.75 6.97
N SER A 51 -18.71 8.44 7.14
CA SER A 51 -18.66 7.79 8.43
C SER A 51 -17.87 6.48 8.36
N ILE A 52 -17.46 6.00 9.53
CA ILE A 52 -16.71 4.76 9.70
C ILE A 52 -17.28 3.97 10.88
N GLU A 53 -17.38 2.64 10.71
CA GLU A 53 -17.79 1.72 11.76
C GLU A 53 -16.77 0.59 11.87
N VAL A 54 -16.27 0.37 13.09
CA VAL A 54 -15.48 -0.81 13.44
C VAL A 54 -16.45 -2.00 13.57
N LEU A 55 -16.39 -3.00 12.70
CA LEU A 55 -17.35 -4.12 12.67
C LEU A 55 -16.96 -5.27 13.62
N SER A 56 -15.67 -5.48 13.86
CA SER A 56 -15.12 -6.45 14.82
C SER A 56 -14.15 -5.76 15.77
N SER A 57 -13.86 -6.36 16.92
CA SER A 57 -12.88 -5.81 17.87
C SER A 57 -13.29 -4.45 18.47
N LYS A 58 -14.59 -4.16 18.54
CA LYS A 58 -15.16 -2.86 18.99
C LYS A 58 -14.72 -2.44 20.40
N ASP A 59 -14.36 -3.39 21.25
CA ASP A 59 -13.92 -3.16 22.63
C ASP A 59 -12.45 -2.72 22.74
N HIS A 60 -11.64 -2.94 21.71
CA HIS A 60 -10.20 -2.66 21.75
C HIS A 60 -9.62 -2.07 20.45
N CYS A 61 -10.44 -1.81 19.44
CA CYS A 61 -10.10 -1.06 18.24
C CYS A 61 -11.06 0.13 18.08
N GLN A 62 -10.49 1.29 17.77
CA GLN A 62 -11.24 2.51 17.47
C GLN A 62 -10.82 3.03 16.10
N ALA A 63 -11.77 3.65 15.40
CA ALA A 63 -11.51 4.31 14.14
C ALA A 63 -12.14 5.70 14.13
N MET A 64 -11.49 6.65 13.47
CA MET A 64 -11.99 8.00 13.27
C MET A 64 -11.61 8.51 11.88
N ILE A 65 -12.44 9.38 11.32
CA ILE A 65 -12.07 10.10 10.09
C ILE A 65 -10.95 11.09 10.45
N ASP A 66 -9.95 11.21 9.57
CA ASP A 66 -8.87 12.17 9.73
C ASP A 66 -9.45 13.60 9.59
N PRO A 67 -9.29 14.48 10.60
CA PRO A 67 -9.92 15.80 10.60
C PRO A 67 -9.31 16.75 9.57
N MET A 68 -8.12 16.46 9.04
CA MET A 68 -7.42 17.30 8.06
C MET A 68 -7.60 16.79 6.64
N ILE A 69 -7.78 15.48 6.45
CA ILE A 69 -7.89 14.85 5.13
C ILE A 69 -9.12 13.95 5.13
N SER A 70 -10.25 14.46 4.62
CA SER A 70 -11.55 13.76 4.68
C SER A 70 -11.61 12.41 3.96
N ALA A 71 -10.67 12.13 3.06
CA ALA A 71 -10.53 10.82 2.41
C ALA A 71 -9.69 9.80 3.21
N ASN A 72 -9.10 10.23 4.33
CA ASN A 72 -8.33 9.40 5.24
C ASN A 72 -9.14 9.02 6.47
N PHE A 73 -8.80 7.89 7.07
CA PHE A 73 -9.24 7.54 8.42
C PHE A 73 -8.09 6.92 9.19
N LEU A 74 -8.16 7.03 10.51
CA LEU A 74 -7.18 6.53 11.46
C LEU A 74 -7.79 5.36 12.21
N VAL A 75 -6.99 4.31 12.42
CA VAL A 75 -7.37 3.14 13.23
C VAL A 75 -6.33 2.97 14.32
N LYS A 76 -6.77 2.71 15.55
CA LYS A 76 -5.88 2.33 16.65
C LYS A 76 -6.48 1.14 17.39
N CYS A 77 -5.67 0.12 17.61
CA CYS A 77 -6.04 -1.07 18.36
C CYS A 77 -5.13 -1.26 19.57
N THR A 78 -5.65 -1.72 20.70
CA THR A 78 -4.87 -1.96 21.95
C THR A 78 -4.58 -3.44 22.20
N LYS A 79 -5.23 -4.35 21.45
CA LYS A 79 -5.00 -5.80 21.51
C LYS A 79 -4.84 -6.37 20.12
N THR A 80 -4.21 -7.55 20.06
CA THR A 80 -4.10 -8.34 18.85
C THR A 80 -5.43 -9.01 18.55
N ASP A 81 -5.94 -8.81 17.35
CA ASP A 81 -7.22 -9.39 16.89
C ASP A 81 -7.36 -9.26 15.36
N SER A 82 -8.50 -9.68 14.82
CA SER A 82 -8.89 -9.53 13.42
C SER A 82 -9.85 -8.36 13.25
N LEU A 83 -9.37 -7.26 12.65
CA LEU A 83 -10.13 -6.05 12.45
C LEU A 83 -10.93 -6.07 11.14
N ARG A 84 -12.20 -5.67 11.22
CA ARG A 84 -13.09 -5.41 10.08
C ARG A 84 -13.71 -4.03 10.25
N ILE A 85 -13.81 -3.28 9.15
CA ILE A 85 -14.33 -1.91 9.15
C ILE A 85 -15.34 -1.76 8.01
N ALA A 86 -16.42 -1.01 8.25
CA ALA A 86 -17.26 -0.45 7.20
C ALA A 86 -16.94 1.03 7.02
N VAL A 87 -16.72 1.45 5.77
CA VAL A 87 -16.50 2.84 5.40
C VAL A 87 -17.67 3.28 4.52
N TYR A 88 -18.33 4.37 4.91
CA TYR A 88 -19.43 4.96 4.17
C TYR A 88 -18.95 6.20 3.45
N TYR A 89 -19.31 6.34 2.17
CA TYR A 89 -18.86 7.45 1.32
C TYR A 89 -19.96 7.87 0.36
N LYS A 90 -19.86 9.11 -0.13
CA LYS A 90 -20.80 9.65 -1.13
C LYS A 90 -20.24 9.41 -2.53
N ASN A 91 -21.03 8.81 -3.41
CA ASN A 91 -20.72 8.69 -4.84
C ASN A 91 -20.90 10.04 -5.54
N SER A 92 -20.43 10.15 -6.78
CA SER A 92 -20.59 11.36 -7.60
C SER A 92 -22.04 11.70 -7.91
N ASP A 93 -22.93 10.71 -7.93
CA ASP A 93 -24.39 10.90 -8.10
C ASP A 93 -25.11 11.32 -6.81
N GLY A 94 -24.38 11.43 -5.71
CA GLY A 94 -24.88 11.81 -4.41
C GLY A 94 -25.43 10.67 -3.55
N SER A 95 -25.50 9.45 -4.08
CA SER A 95 -25.87 8.26 -3.30
C SER A 95 -24.80 7.91 -2.27
N VAL A 96 -25.18 7.22 -1.20
CA VAL A 96 -24.26 6.74 -0.16
C VAL A 96 -23.96 5.27 -0.41
N SER A 97 -22.68 4.96 -0.57
CA SER A 97 -22.17 3.59 -0.68
C SER A 97 -21.43 3.17 0.59
N ARG A 98 -21.28 1.86 0.74
CA ARG A 98 -20.54 1.22 1.83
C ARG A 98 -19.51 0.26 1.26
N ILE A 99 -18.28 0.33 1.76
CA ILE A 99 -17.25 -0.68 1.51
C ILE A 99 -16.85 -1.34 2.83
N ASN A 100 -16.70 -2.66 2.81
CA ASN A 100 -16.17 -3.43 3.94
C ASN A 100 -14.69 -3.70 3.69
N TYR A 101 -13.85 -3.39 4.68
CA TYR A 101 -12.42 -3.64 4.68
C TYR A 101 -12.05 -4.66 5.76
N GLY A 102 -11.07 -5.51 5.47
CA GLY A 102 -10.64 -6.62 6.32
C GLY A 102 -11.30 -7.97 5.98
N PRO A 103 -11.00 -9.03 6.76
CA PRO A 103 -10.25 -9.01 8.02
C PRO A 103 -8.78 -8.60 7.86
N VAL A 104 -8.28 -7.75 8.76
CA VAL A 104 -6.86 -7.40 8.87
C VAL A 104 -6.35 -7.82 10.23
N THR A 105 -5.28 -8.60 10.25
CA THR A 105 -4.63 -9.01 11.49
C THR A 105 -3.93 -7.83 12.16
N VAL A 106 -4.27 -7.58 13.42
CA VAL A 106 -3.57 -6.68 14.32
C VAL A 106 -2.51 -7.48 15.06
N ALA A 107 -1.25 -7.28 14.70
CA ALA A 107 -0.11 -7.89 15.34
C ALA A 107 0.31 -7.11 16.60
N LYS A 108 0.96 -7.81 17.53
CA LYS A 108 1.57 -7.15 18.68
C LYS A 108 2.77 -6.35 18.18
N ILE A 109 2.97 -5.14 18.71
CA ILE A 109 4.22 -4.42 18.48
C ILE A 109 5.37 -5.25 19.05
N SER A 110 6.27 -5.72 18.18
CA SER A 110 7.40 -6.52 18.64
C SER A 110 8.38 -5.59 19.36
N ALA A 111 8.76 -5.91 20.60
CA ALA A 111 9.74 -5.11 21.35
C ALA A 111 11.15 -5.11 20.70
N SER A 112 11.33 -5.92 19.64
CA SER A 112 12.53 -6.03 18.83
C SER A 112 12.51 -5.14 17.58
N GLU A 113 11.41 -4.46 17.27
CA GLU A 113 11.43 -3.42 16.25
C GLU A 113 12.18 -2.23 16.83
N GLU A 114 13.45 -2.13 16.45
CA GLU A 114 14.28 -0.95 16.64
C GLU A 114 13.44 0.28 16.34
N VAL A 115 13.39 1.24 17.28
CA VAL A 115 12.81 2.55 17.00
C VAL A 115 13.58 3.10 15.82
N LEU A 116 12.96 3.04 14.63
CA LEU A 116 13.52 3.65 13.43
C LEU A 116 13.54 5.14 13.70
N THR A 117 14.68 5.65 14.15
CA THR A 117 14.91 7.08 14.24
C THR A 117 14.67 7.65 12.85
N PRO A 118 13.77 8.63 12.69
CA PRO A 118 13.52 9.26 11.40
C PRO A 118 14.86 9.70 10.83
N VAL A 119 15.24 9.08 9.71
CA VAL A 119 16.51 9.38 9.08
C VAL A 119 16.28 10.67 8.32
N VAL A 120 16.69 11.77 8.93
CA VAL A 120 16.64 13.11 8.32
C VAL A 120 17.46 13.22 7.04
N ASP A 121 18.30 12.22 6.75
CA ASP A 121 18.97 12.01 5.48
C ASP A 121 18.97 10.52 5.08
N ASN A 122 17.86 10.05 4.49
CA ASN A 122 17.75 8.71 3.91
C ASN A 122 18.91 8.41 2.94
N SER A 123 19.47 9.44 2.28
CA SER A 123 20.54 9.27 1.30
C SER A 123 21.82 8.74 1.93
N GLN A 124 22.11 9.07 3.21
CA GLN A 124 23.31 8.59 3.89
C GLN A 124 23.12 7.18 4.47
N LYS A 125 21.95 6.87 5.04
CA LYS A 125 21.65 5.51 5.54
C LYS A 125 21.62 4.48 4.43
N TYR A 126 21.11 4.85 3.26
CA TYR A 126 21.00 3.96 2.10
C TYR A 126 22.06 4.24 1.03
N LYS A 127 23.10 5.03 1.35
CA LYS A 127 24.12 5.45 0.40
C LYS A 127 24.77 4.27 -0.31
N ALA A 128 25.13 3.23 0.44
CA ALA A 128 25.71 2.02 -0.12
C ALA A 128 24.78 1.35 -1.15
N GLY A 129 23.49 1.23 -0.83
CA GLY A 129 22.49 0.68 -1.76
C GLY A 129 22.29 1.55 -3.01
N LYS A 130 22.27 2.88 -2.82
CA LYS A 130 22.20 3.87 -3.90
C LYS A 130 23.40 3.77 -4.85
N ASP A 131 24.62 3.78 -4.29
CA ASP A 131 25.87 3.68 -5.06
C ASP A 131 25.97 2.33 -5.81
N LEU A 132 25.55 1.23 -5.16
CA LEU A 132 25.49 -0.10 -5.79
C LEU A 132 24.46 -0.15 -6.92
N PHE A 133 23.27 0.40 -6.72
CA PHE A 133 22.25 0.46 -7.77
C PHE A 133 22.73 1.32 -8.95
N ALA A 134 23.37 2.45 -8.67
CA ALA A 134 23.90 3.34 -9.70
C ALA A 134 25.02 2.68 -10.53
N SER A 135 25.95 1.99 -9.87
CA SER A 135 27.08 1.35 -10.56
C SER A 135 26.68 0.06 -11.30
N THR A 136 25.71 -0.69 -10.78
CA THR A 136 25.43 -2.06 -11.25
C THR A 136 24.12 -2.18 -12.03
N CYS A 137 23.11 -1.38 -11.69
CA CYS A 137 21.76 -1.53 -12.22
C CYS A 137 21.38 -0.44 -13.21
N MET A 138 21.87 0.79 -13.05
CA MET A 138 21.46 1.93 -13.90
C MET A 138 21.89 1.82 -15.37
N GLY A 139 22.87 0.98 -15.69
CA GLY A 139 23.21 0.67 -17.08
C GLY A 139 22.02 0.13 -17.90
N CYS A 140 21.01 -0.44 -17.25
CA CYS A 140 19.78 -0.91 -17.90
C CYS A 140 18.50 -0.37 -17.23
N HIS A 141 18.54 -0.03 -15.94
CA HIS A 141 17.41 0.48 -15.17
C HIS A 141 17.60 1.95 -14.86
N GLN A 142 17.22 2.78 -15.84
CA GLN A 142 17.45 4.22 -15.90
C GLN A 142 17.04 4.96 -14.61
N SER A 143 16.03 4.46 -13.89
CA SER A 143 15.64 4.99 -12.58
C SER A 143 15.40 3.89 -11.54
N PRO A 144 15.81 4.09 -10.28
CA PRO A 144 15.39 3.22 -9.18
C PRO A 144 13.87 3.23 -8.94
N GLN A 145 13.19 4.33 -9.31
CA GLN A 145 11.72 4.46 -9.23
C GLN A 145 10.99 3.50 -10.18
N ASP A 146 11.68 2.90 -11.16
CA ASP A 146 11.11 1.87 -12.03
C ASP A 146 11.07 0.48 -11.36
N LYS A 147 11.79 0.33 -10.23
CA LYS A 147 11.93 -0.93 -9.49
C LYS A 147 11.77 -0.69 -7.97
N PRO A 148 10.71 0.01 -7.52
CA PRO A 148 10.52 0.27 -6.10
C PRO A 148 10.16 -1.01 -5.36
N ASN A 149 10.40 -1.02 -4.05
CA ASN A 149 9.93 -2.03 -3.11
C ASN A 149 10.32 -3.49 -3.47
N ARG A 150 11.54 -3.68 -3.97
CA ARG A 150 12.05 -5.03 -4.29
C ARG A 150 12.68 -5.65 -3.07
N SER A 151 12.25 -6.86 -2.74
CA SER A 151 12.85 -7.65 -1.66
C SER A 151 14.19 -8.27 -2.09
N VAL A 152 14.99 -8.66 -1.11
CA VAL A 152 16.24 -9.42 -1.33
C VAL A 152 16.00 -10.65 -2.22
N SER A 153 14.93 -11.42 -1.94
CA SER A 153 14.62 -12.62 -2.72
C SER A 153 14.25 -12.29 -4.17
N GLN A 154 13.47 -11.24 -4.41
CA GLN A 154 13.12 -10.80 -5.76
C GLN A 154 14.34 -10.36 -6.56
N ILE A 155 15.26 -9.61 -5.93
CA ILE A 155 16.49 -9.16 -6.60
C ILE A 155 17.39 -10.36 -6.95
N LYS A 156 17.60 -11.29 -6.01
CA LYS A 156 18.38 -12.52 -6.28
C LYS A 156 17.79 -13.34 -7.42
N SER A 157 16.47 -13.55 -7.39
CA SER A 157 15.77 -14.29 -8.45
C SER A 157 15.89 -13.60 -9.81
N ALA A 158 15.83 -12.27 -9.86
CA ALA A 158 16.01 -11.52 -11.11
C ALA A 158 17.43 -11.67 -11.66
N ILE A 159 18.46 -11.54 -10.82
CA ILE A 159 19.86 -11.70 -11.22
C ILE A 159 20.13 -13.11 -11.77
N ALA A 160 19.58 -14.14 -11.12
CA ALA A 160 19.75 -15.53 -11.55
C ALA A 160 18.92 -15.88 -12.80
N GLY A 161 17.70 -15.37 -12.89
CA GLY A 161 16.70 -15.79 -13.88
C GLY A 161 16.75 -15.02 -15.20
N ILE A 162 17.15 -13.75 -15.19
CA ILE A 162 17.14 -12.90 -16.40
C ILE A 162 18.50 -13.00 -17.08
N THR A 163 18.54 -13.56 -18.30
CA THR A 163 19.77 -13.79 -19.06
C THR A 163 20.69 -12.57 -19.14
N ARG A 164 20.12 -11.38 -19.36
CA ARG A 164 20.88 -10.11 -19.45
C ARG A 164 21.49 -9.66 -18.11
N MET A 165 21.03 -10.20 -16.98
CA MET A 165 21.53 -9.86 -15.63
C MET A 165 22.55 -10.87 -15.11
N LYS A 166 22.77 -12.01 -15.79
CA LYS A 166 23.65 -13.09 -15.29
C LYS A 166 25.12 -12.70 -15.10
N SER A 167 25.58 -11.62 -15.73
CA SER A 167 26.93 -11.08 -15.55
C SER A 167 27.10 -10.31 -14.23
N ILE A 168 26.00 -9.94 -13.58
CA ILE A 168 26.01 -9.21 -12.31
C ILE A 168 26.41 -10.16 -11.18
N LYS A 169 27.46 -9.79 -10.44
CA LYS A 169 27.91 -10.50 -9.24
C LYS A 169 27.79 -9.57 -8.05
N LEU A 170 26.78 -9.82 -7.21
CA LEU A 170 26.56 -9.10 -5.96
C LEU A 170 26.54 -10.09 -4.81
N THR A 171 27.16 -9.71 -3.69
CA THR A 171 27.05 -10.46 -2.44
C THR A 171 25.67 -10.27 -1.81
N ASP A 172 25.30 -11.15 -0.88
CA ASP A 172 24.04 -11.06 -0.15
C ASP A 172 23.88 -9.71 0.58
N THR A 173 24.95 -9.19 1.16
CA THR A 173 24.99 -7.88 1.81
C THR A 173 24.76 -6.73 0.82
N GLN A 174 25.33 -6.83 -0.38
CA GLN A 174 25.12 -5.83 -1.45
C GLN A 174 23.68 -5.87 -1.96
N VAL A 175 23.13 -7.06 -2.18
CA VAL A 175 21.72 -7.23 -2.57
C VAL A 175 20.78 -6.69 -1.48
N LYS A 176 21.10 -6.94 -0.21
CA LYS A 176 20.35 -6.36 0.92
C LYS A 176 20.42 -4.83 0.89
N SER A 177 21.59 -4.25 0.68
CA SER A 177 21.75 -2.78 0.63
C SER A 177 20.92 -2.16 -0.50
N ILE A 178 20.90 -2.78 -1.68
CA ILE A 178 20.05 -2.35 -2.81
C ILE A 178 18.56 -2.51 -2.47
N SER A 179 18.16 -3.64 -1.87
CA SER A 179 16.80 -3.87 -1.40
C SER A 179 16.38 -2.76 -0.44
N ASP A 180 17.18 -2.49 0.60
CA ASP A 180 16.89 -1.47 1.59
C ASP A 180 16.75 -0.09 0.93
N TYR A 181 17.62 0.26 -0.02
CA TYR A 181 17.51 1.49 -0.80
C TYR A 181 16.21 1.57 -1.62
N LEU A 182 15.86 0.53 -2.39
CA LEU A 182 14.67 0.51 -3.24
C LEU A 182 13.34 0.52 -2.45
N ASN A 183 13.37 0.09 -1.18
CA ASN A 183 12.23 0.19 -0.27
C ASN A 183 12.14 1.56 0.44
N ASN A 184 13.13 2.43 0.24
CA ASN A 184 13.24 3.75 0.87
C ASN A 184 13.61 4.84 -0.13
N LEU A 185 13.11 4.75 -1.35
CA LEU A 185 13.20 5.84 -2.32
C LEU A 185 12.37 7.03 -1.82
N ASP A 186 12.97 8.22 -1.87
CA ASP A 186 12.31 9.50 -1.58
C ASP A 186 11.38 9.93 -2.73
#